data_AF-A0A258BZ68-F1
#
_entry.id   AF-A0A258BZ68-F1
#
_cell.length_a   1.000
_cell.length_b   1.000
_cell.length_c   1.000
_cell.angle_alpha   90.00
_cell.angle_beta   90.00
_cell.angle_gamma   90.00
#
_symmetry.space_group_name_H-M   'P 1'
#
loop_
_entity.id
_entity.type
_entity.pdbx_description
1 polymer ?
#
loop_
_entity_poly.entity_id
_entity_poly.type
_entity_poly.pdbx_seq_one_letter_code
_entity_poly.pdbx_strand_id
1 'polypeptide(L)'
;IQLIPPEERLLTIEDTRELVVPHRNVVHMVYSSEGQGLAKVGAKQLLESALRMRPDRILLQELRDGTAFFYLRNVNSGHPGSITTIHAGSPAGAFEQLTLLVKESEGGRDLARDDIRGLLRMLVDVVVQTRRHGGRFEVDEIYFEPRMGDAGAA
;
A
#
# COMPACT_ATOMS: atom_id res chain seq x y z
N ILE A 1 -3.64 0.00 12.46
CA ILE A 1 -2.43 -0.67 12.99
C ILE A 1 -2.68 -1.37 14.32
N GLN A 2 -3.22 -0.69 15.34
CA GLN A 2 -3.48 -1.31 16.67
C GLN A 2 -4.37 -2.56 16.63
N LEU A 3 -5.21 -2.70 15.60
CA LEU A 3 -6.08 -3.87 15.39
C LEU A 3 -5.38 -5.05 14.69
N ILE A 4 -4.13 -4.90 14.25
CA ILE A 4 -3.35 -6.03 13.70
C ILE A 4 -2.95 -6.93 14.88
N PRO A 5 -3.10 -8.26 14.81
CA PRO A 5 -2.73 -9.17 15.89
C PRO A 5 -1.30 -8.92 16.40
N PRO A 6 -1.08 -8.84 17.73
CA PRO A 6 0.19 -8.37 18.32
C PRO A 6 1.38 -9.31 18.06
N GLU A 7 1.13 -10.56 17.72
CA GLU A 7 2.12 -11.60 17.38
C GLU A 7 2.66 -11.48 15.95
N GLU A 8 1.97 -10.78 15.05
CA GLU A 8 2.38 -10.63 13.67
C GLU A 8 3.68 -9.80 13.55
N ARG A 9 4.54 -10.22 12.61
CA ARG A 9 5.77 -9.55 12.21
C ARG A 9 5.47 -8.46 11.19
N LEU A 10 5.70 -7.20 11.57
CA LEU A 10 5.43 -6.05 10.73
C LEU A 10 6.71 -5.43 10.19
N LEU A 11 6.70 -5.09 8.89
CA LEU A 11 7.73 -4.28 8.27
C LEU A 11 7.12 -2.95 7.84
N THR A 12 7.67 -1.83 8.30
CA THR A 12 7.30 -0.50 7.78
C THR A 12 8.34 0.00 6.78
N ILE A 13 7.87 0.66 5.72
CA ILE A 13 8.72 1.31 4.71
C ILE A 13 8.26 2.75 4.59
N GLU A 14 9.10 3.69 4.99
CA GLU A 14 8.77 5.12 5.14
C GLU A 14 9.95 5.98 4.64
N ASP A 15 9.69 7.18 4.14
CA ASP A 15 10.77 8.14 3.85
C ASP A 15 11.15 8.96 5.09
N THR A 16 10.13 9.31 5.88
CA THR A 16 10.22 9.90 7.21
C THR A 16 9.43 9.03 8.18
N ARG A 17 10.03 8.70 9.33
CA ARG A 17 9.39 7.81 10.30
C ARG A 17 8.22 8.51 11.01
N GLU A 18 7.00 8.09 10.67
CA GLU A 18 5.74 8.65 11.18
C GLU A 18 4.86 7.59 11.85
N LEU A 19 4.93 6.34 11.40
CA LEU A 19 4.09 5.26 11.89
C LEU A 19 4.50 4.82 13.29
N VAL A 20 3.59 5.01 14.24
CA VAL A 20 3.69 4.43 15.59
C VAL A 20 3.11 3.02 15.57
N VAL A 21 3.99 2.03 15.66
CA VAL A 21 3.63 0.61 15.64
C VAL A 21 3.83 0.01 17.04
N PRO A 22 2.76 -0.49 17.70
CA PRO A 22 2.87 -1.05 19.06
C PRO A 22 3.40 -2.49 19.09
N HIS A 23 3.53 -3.15 17.93
CA HIS A 23 3.99 -4.53 17.81
C HIS A 23 5.43 -4.71 18.26
N ARG A 24 5.69 -5.79 19.02
CA ARG A 24 7.05 -6.11 19.49
C ARG A 24 7.96 -6.57 18.35
N ASN A 25 7.42 -7.31 17.38
CA ASN A 25 8.17 -7.85 16.25
C ASN A 25 8.03 -6.94 15.02
N VAL A 26 8.67 -5.78 15.07
CA VAL A 26 8.62 -4.78 14.00
C VAL A 26 10.02 -4.45 13.48
N VAL A 27 10.14 -4.28 12.16
CA VAL A 27 11.32 -3.68 11.55
C VAL A 27 10.91 -2.42 10.80
N HIS A 28 11.57 -1.32 11.10
CA HIS A 28 11.39 -0.05 10.40
C HIS A 28 12.46 0.10 9.34
N MET A 29 12.06 0.23 8.09
CA MET A 29 12.94 0.43 6.95
C MET A 29 12.71 1.84 6.43
N VAL A 30 13.80 2.60 6.26
CA VAL A 30 13.73 4.01 5.86
C VAL A 30 14.54 4.21 4.57
N TYR A 31 13.96 4.93 3.62
CA TYR A 31 14.64 5.35 2.39
C TYR A 31 14.75 6.87 2.33
N SER A 32 15.71 7.39 1.55
CA SER A 32 15.73 8.82 1.24
C SER A 32 14.89 9.08 0.00
N SER A 33 13.83 9.86 0.15
CA SER A 33 13.18 10.49 -0.99
C SER A 33 14.10 11.56 -1.61
N GLU A 34 13.91 11.81 -2.91
CA GLU A 34 14.48 12.96 -3.64
C GLU A 34 16.02 13.10 -3.62
N GLY A 35 16.76 12.02 -3.38
CA GLY A 35 18.22 12.02 -3.45
C GLY A 35 18.92 12.84 -2.35
N GLN A 36 18.21 13.17 -1.27
CA GLN A 36 18.79 13.91 -0.13
C GLN A 36 19.80 13.08 0.68
N GLY A 37 19.70 11.74 0.60
CA GLY A 37 20.53 10.80 1.33
C GLY A 37 21.73 10.30 0.53
N LEU A 38 22.76 9.85 1.27
CA LEU A 38 23.97 9.24 0.70
C LEU A 38 23.69 7.88 0.03
N ALA A 39 22.63 7.18 0.46
CA ALA A 39 22.25 5.87 -0.05
C ALA A 39 21.28 5.99 -1.23
N LYS A 40 21.61 5.34 -2.35
CA LYS A 40 20.73 5.20 -3.52
C LYS A 40 19.71 4.08 -3.34
N VAL A 41 19.02 4.07 -2.20
CA VAL A 41 18.01 3.05 -1.86
C VAL A 41 16.66 3.76 -1.82
N GLY A 42 15.72 3.33 -2.65
CA GLY A 42 14.35 3.81 -2.68
C GLY A 42 13.35 2.76 -2.18
N ALA A 43 12.06 3.10 -2.23
CA ALA A 43 10.98 2.23 -1.78
C ALA A 43 11.02 0.84 -2.44
N LYS A 44 11.30 0.76 -3.76
CA LYS A 44 11.38 -0.51 -4.49
C LYS A 44 12.43 -1.47 -3.91
N GLN A 45 13.66 -0.99 -3.64
CA GLN A 45 14.71 -1.84 -3.08
C GLN A 45 14.38 -2.31 -1.67
N LEU A 46 13.73 -1.46 -0.86
CA LEU A 46 13.27 -1.85 0.47
C LEU A 46 12.15 -2.88 0.42
N LEU A 47 11.21 -2.76 -0.53
CA LEU A 47 10.17 -3.77 -0.75
C LEU A 47 10.78 -5.11 -1.16
N GLU A 48 11.73 -5.12 -2.09
CA GLU A 48 12.45 -6.35 -2.48
C GLU A 48 13.22 -6.98 -1.30
N SER A 49 13.79 -6.17 -0.43
CA SER A 49 14.43 -6.63 0.81
C SER A 49 13.41 -7.21 1.79
N ALA A 50 12.29 -6.52 2.00
CA ALA A 50 11.21 -6.92 2.90
C ALA A 50 10.66 -8.31 2.57
N LEU A 51 10.49 -8.65 1.29
CA LEU A 51 10.03 -9.97 0.85
C LEU A 51 10.94 -11.12 1.31
N ARG A 52 12.20 -10.86 1.66
CA ARG A 52 13.16 -11.86 2.17
C ARG A 52 13.23 -11.93 3.69
N MET A 53 12.47 -11.08 4.38
CA MET A 53 12.52 -10.93 5.84
C MET A 53 11.37 -11.65 6.56
N ARG A 54 10.61 -12.48 5.81
CA ARG A 54 9.44 -13.23 6.27
C ARG A 54 8.45 -12.34 7.06
N PRO A 55 7.94 -11.25 6.46
CA PRO A 55 6.94 -10.42 7.11
C PRO A 55 5.59 -11.15 7.14
N ASP A 56 4.79 -10.89 8.15
CA ASP A 56 3.36 -11.20 8.09
C ASP A 56 2.62 -10.07 7.34
N ARG A 57 3.04 -8.81 7.56
CA ARG A 57 2.55 -7.64 6.79
C ARG A 57 3.66 -6.65 6.44
N ILE A 58 3.50 -6.01 5.29
CA ILE A 58 4.34 -4.90 4.84
C ILE A 58 3.48 -3.64 4.76
N LEU A 59 3.83 -2.64 5.56
CA LEU A 59 3.16 -1.35 5.65
C LEU A 59 4.03 -0.32 4.93
N LEU A 60 3.65 0.01 3.70
CA LEU A 60 4.31 1.06 2.94
C LEU A 60 3.59 2.38 3.25
N GLN A 61 4.32 3.44 3.55
CA GLN A 61 3.72 4.73 3.90
C GLN A 61 2.79 5.24 2.80
N GLU A 62 3.25 5.18 1.55
CA GLU A 62 2.57 5.80 0.42
C GLU A 62 3.01 5.22 -0.94
N LEU A 63 2.11 5.31 -1.91
CA LEU A 63 2.37 5.00 -3.31
C LEU A 63 2.48 6.29 -4.13
N ARG A 64 3.66 6.56 -4.68
CA ARG A 64 3.96 7.79 -5.44
C ARG A 64 4.42 7.58 -6.88
N ASP A 65 4.93 6.39 -7.20
CA ASP A 65 5.57 6.13 -8.49
C ASP A 65 5.29 4.69 -8.97
N GLY A 66 6.01 4.27 -10.02
CA GLY A 66 5.92 2.93 -10.61
C GLY A 66 6.16 1.76 -9.64
N THR A 67 6.62 2.02 -8.41
CA THR A 67 6.68 1.03 -7.32
C THR A 67 5.29 0.50 -6.96
N ALA A 68 4.21 1.24 -7.25
CA ALA A 68 2.84 0.79 -7.04
C ALA A 68 2.55 -0.56 -7.68
N PHE A 69 3.01 -0.80 -8.91
CA PHE A 69 2.80 -2.09 -9.57
C PHE A 69 3.56 -3.22 -8.87
N PHE A 70 4.79 -2.96 -8.43
CA PHE A 70 5.56 -3.93 -7.66
C PHE A 70 4.87 -4.28 -6.33
N TYR A 71 4.41 -3.26 -5.60
CA TYR A 71 3.69 -3.41 -4.34
C TYR A 71 2.42 -4.25 -4.52
N LEU A 72 1.57 -3.88 -5.49
CA LEU A 72 0.32 -4.58 -5.77
C LEU A 72 0.56 -6.05 -6.15
N ARG A 73 1.57 -6.33 -7.00
CA ARG A 73 1.80 -7.69 -7.52
C ARG A 73 2.57 -8.61 -6.58
N ASN A 74 3.46 -8.10 -5.75
CA ASN A 74 4.38 -8.94 -4.95
C ASN A 74 4.13 -8.85 -3.46
N VAL A 75 3.70 -7.69 -2.96
CA VAL A 75 3.38 -7.51 -1.55
C VAL A 75 1.93 -7.92 -1.32
N ASN A 76 1.01 -7.28 -2.01
CA ASN A 76 -0.41 -7.44 -1.72
C ASN A 76 -0.95 -8.85 -2.05
N SER A 77 -0.32 -9.56 -2.99
CA SER A 77 -0.71 -10.93 -3.37
C SER A 77 -0.10 -12.02 -2.48
N GLY A 78 1.07 -11.77 -1.90
CA GLY A 78 1.84 -12.75 -1.10
C GLY A 78 1.80 -12.50 0.40
N HIS A 79 1.39 -11.30 0.83
CA HIS A 79 1.35 -10.84 2.21
C HIS A 79 0.03 -10.10 2.46
N PRO A 80 -1.04 -10.84 2.83
CA PRO A 80 -2.38 -10.26 2.98
C PRO A 80 -2.43 -9.24 4.13
N GLY A 81 -3.40 -8.33 4.06
CA GLY A 81 -3.64 -7.34 5.11
C GLY A 81 -2.65 -6.16 5.11
N SER A 82 -1.94 -5.96 4.00
CA SER A 82 -1.08 -4.81 3.76
C SER A 82 -1.88 -3.50 3.73
N ILE A 83 -1.29 -2.41 4.22
CA ILE A 83 -1.92 -1.07 4.29
C ILE A 83 -0.94 -0.06 3.71
N THR A 84 -1.47 0.85 2.89
CA THR A 84 -0.72 1.97 2.30
C THR A 84 -1.62 3.18 2.07
N THR A 85 -1.04 4.30 1.68
CA THR A 85 -1.77 5.52 1.34
C THR A 85 -1.54 5.93 -0.11
N ILE A 86 -2.47 6.70 -0.67
CA ILE A 86 -2.35 7.33 -1.98
C ILE A 86 -3.14 8.65 -1.96
N HIS A 87 -2.64 9.66 -2.67
CA HIS A 87 -3.36 10.92 -2.82
C HIS A 87 -4.50 10.79 -3.83
N ALA A 88 -5.74 10.85 -3.35
CA ALA A 88 -6.92 10.88 -4.20
C ALA A 88 -8.08 11.61 -3.53
N GLY A 89 -8.92 12.28 -4.33
CA GLY A 89 -10.08 13.03 -3.83
C GLY A 89 -11.33 12.19 -3.59
N SER A 90 -11.34 10.92 -4.01
CA SER A 90 -12.41 9.95 -3.81
C SER A 90 -11.86 8.52 -3.93
N PRO A 91 -12.57 7.49 -3.46
CA PRO A 91 -12.20 6.09 -3.68
C PRO A 91 -12.08 5.73 -5.17
N ALA A 92 -13.02 6.18 -6.00
CA ALA A 92 -12.92 6.01 -7.45
C ALA A 92 -11.66 6.70 -8.02
N GLY A 93 -11.34 7.90 -7.53
CA GLY A 93 -10.10 8.59 -7.86
C GLY A 93 -8.85 7.82 -7.43
N ALA A 94 -8.89 7.10 -6.31
CA ALA A 94 -7.76 6.28 -5.86
C ALA A 94 -7.48 5.14 -6.85
N PHE A 95 -8.50 4.48 -7.39
CA PHE A 95 -8.34 3.48 -8.44
C PHE A 95 -7.76 4.07 -9.74
N GLU A 96 -8.19 5.27 -10.14
CA GLU A 96 -7.63 5.95 -11.30
C GLU A 96 -6.15 6.33 -11.08
N GLN A 97 -5.81 6.86 -9.91
CA GLN A 97 -4.41 7.18 -9.56
C GLN A 97 -3.52 5.94 -9.53
N LEU A 98 -3.98 4.85 -8.89
CA LEU A 98 -3.27 3.57 -8.94
C LEU A 98 -3.10 3.07 -10.38
N THR A 99 -4.11 3.25 -11.24
CA THR A 99 -4.04 2.86 -12.65
C THR A 99 -2.94 3.64 -13.39
N LEU A 100 -2.81 4.94 -13.13
CA LEU A 100 -1.75 5.77 -13.69
C LEU A 100 -0.37 5.34 -13.18
N LEU A 101 -0.20 5.13 -11.87
CA LEU A 101 1.07 4.67 -11.29
C LEU A 101 1.50 3.30 -11.85
N VAL A 102 0.54 2.39 -12.05
CA VAL A 102 0.83 1.11 -12.71
C VAL A 102 1.26 1.32 -14.15
N LYS A 103 0.61 2.24 -14.89
CA LYS A 103 1.01 2.59 -16.27
C LYS A 103 2.39 3.23 -16.37
N GLU A 104 2.86 3.92 -15.35
CA GLU A 104 4.20 4.49 -15.30
C GLU A 104 5.28 3.44 -15.02
N SER A 105 4.90 2.27 -14.48
CA SER A 105 5.84 1.18 -14.20
C SER A 105 6.25 0.42 -15.47
N GLU A 106 7.50 -0.05 -15.52
CA GLU A 106 8.01 -0.86 -16.64
C GLU A 106 7.14 -2.09 -16.91
N GLY A 107 6.63 -2.75 -15.86
CA GLY A 107 5.83 -3.97 -15.98
C GLY A 107 4.34 -3.74 -16.27
N GLY A 108 3.84 -2.52 -16.05
CA GLY A 108 2.43 -2.18 -16.22
C GLY A 108 2.12 -1.27 -17.41
N ARG A 109 3.12 -0.63 -18.01
CA ARG A 109 2.94 0.35 -19.11
C ARG A 109 2.19 -0.20 -20.32
N ASP A 110 2.40 -1.47 -20.65
CA ASP A 110 1.85 -2.12 -21.86
C ASP A 110 0.48 -2.80 -21.60
N LEU A 111 0.03 -2.90 -20.34
CA LEU A 111 -1.27 -3.48 -19.99
C LEU A 111 -2.43 -2.57 -20.39
N ALA A 112 -3.59 -3.09 -20.83
CA ALA A 112 -4.73 -2.21 -21.08
C ALA A 112 -5.22 -1.57 -19.77
N ARG A 113 -5.80 -0.36 -19.84
CA ARG A 113 -6.33 0.31 -18.63
C ARG A 113 -7.39 -0.54 -17.94
N ASP A 114 -8.24 -1.20 -18.72
CA ASP A 114 -9.31 -2.06 -18.18
C ASP A 114 -8.74 -3.30 -17.48
N ASP A 115 -7.64 -3.87 -17.99
CA ASP A 115 -6.93 -4.98 -17.32
C ASP A 115 -6.34 -4.54 -15.97
N ILE A 116 -5.74 -3.34 -15.93
CA ILE A 116 -5.21 -2.77 -14.69
C ILE A 116 -6.33 -2.53 -13.69
N ARG A 117 -7.45 -1.93 -14.11
CA ARG A 117 -8.61 -1.70 -13.23
C ARG A 117 -9.20 -3.01 -12.71
N GLY A 118 -9.27 -4.04 -13.55
CA GLY A 118 -9.68 -5.38 -13.15
C GLY A 118 -8.74 -5.98 -12.09
N LEU A 119 -7.43 -5.86 -12.30
CA LEU A 119 -6.41 -6.26 -11.31
C LEU A 119 -6.59 -5.52 -9.99
N LEU A 120 -6.76 -4.20 -10.02
CA LEU A 120 -6.89 -3.38 -8.82
C LEU A 120 -8.13 -3.76 -8.01
N ARG A 121 -9.28 -4.01 -8.64
CA ARG A 121 -10.49 -4.48 -7.94
C ARG A 121 -10.32 -5.84 -7.27
N MET A 122 -9.48 -6.71 -7.82
CA MET A 122 -9.18 -7.99 -7.18
C MET A 122 -8.25 -7.84 -5.98
N LEU A 123 -7.30 -6.90 -6.04
CA LEU A 123 -6.24 -6.75 -5.04
C LEU A 123 -6.61 -5.77 -3.91
N VAL A 124 -7.40 -4.74 -4.17
CA VAL A 124 -7.74 -3.69 -3.20
C VAL A 124 -9.12 -3.97 -2.60
N ASP A 125 -9.13 -4.47 -1.37
CA ASP A 125 -10.38 -4.84 -0.69
C ASP A 125 -11.14 -3.62 -0.16
N VAL A 126 -10.43 -2.63 0.38
CA VAL A 126 -11.00 -1.43 1.04
C VAL A 126 -10.24 -0.18 0.60
N VAL A 127 -10.97 0.90 0.35
CA VAL A 127 -10.42 2.26 0.27
C VAL A 127 -11.17 3.16 1.23
N VAL A 128 -10.46 3.73 2.20
CA VAL A 128 -11.00 4.74 3.13
C VAL A 128 -10.49 6.10 2.69
N GLN A 129 -11.37 6.93 2.14
CA GLN A 129 -11.01 8.28 1.75
C GLN A 129 -11.28 9.25 2.91
N THR A 130 -10.28 10.07 3.19
CA THR A 130 -10.34 11.11 4.23
C THR A 130 -10.30 12.50 3.61
N ARG A 131 -11.08 13.42 4.16
CA ARG A 131 -11.13 14.83 3.74
C ARG A 131 -10.87 15.71 4.96
N ARG A 132 -10.20 16.83 4.74
CA ARG A 132 -10.05 17.86 5.77
C ARG A 132 -11.25 18.80 5.73
N HIS A 133 -12.08 18.79 6.78
CA HIS A 133 -13.20 19.71 6.96
C HIS A 133 -13.04 20.45 8.30
N GLY A 134 -13.19 21.77 8.31
CA GLY A 134 -13.11 22.56 9.55
C GLY A 134 -11.79 22.39 10.32
N GLY A 135 -10.68 22.09 9.63
CA GLY A 135 -9.38 21.86 10.23
C GLY A 135 -9.13 20.43 10.76
N ARG A 136 -10.12 19.55 10.74
CA ARG A 136 -10.04 18.14 11.16
C ARG A 136 -10.10 17.20 9.96
N PHE A 137 -9.48 16.03 10.08
CA PHE A 137 -9.63 14.96 9.10
C PHE A 137 -10.85 14.11 9.47
N GLU A 138 -11.72 13.88 8.49
CA GLU A 138 -12.93 13.08 8.63
C GLU A 138 -12.97 12.06 7.50
N VAL A 139 -13.58 10.90 7.76
CA VAL A 139 -13.86 9.92 6.72
C VAL A 139 -15.05 10.44 5.92
N ASP A 140 -14.88 10.54 4.60
CA ASP A 140 -15.87 11.13 3.69
C ASP A 140 -16.52 10.02 2.84
N GLU A 141 -15.74 9.08 2.33
CA GLU A 141 -16.26 7.92 1.58
C GLU A 141 -15.45 6.64 1.87
N ILE A 142 -16.14 5.50 1.87
CA ILE A 142 -15.53 4.17 1.98
C ILE A 142 -15.97 3.33 0.78
N TYR A 143 -15.01 2.86 0.01
CA TYR A 143 -15.23 1.75 -0.93
C TYR A 143 -14.87 0.44 -0.24
N PHE A 144 -15.76 -0.54 -0.38
CA PHE A 144 -15.54 -1.92 0.05
C PHE A 144 -16.25 -2.85 -0.92
N GLU A 145 -15.49 -3.76 -1.54
CA GLU A 145 -16.05 -4.79 -2.41
C GLU A 145 -15.70 -6.16 -1.82
N PRO A 146 -16.62 -6.81 -1.09
CA PRO A 146 -16.34 -8.09 -0.46
C PRO A 146 -16.10 -9.16 -1.53
N ARG A 147 -15.02 -9.94 -1.39
CA ARG A 147 -14.81 -11.10 -2.24
C ARG A 147 -15.94 -12.10 -1.99
N MET A 148 -16.64 -12.52 -3.04
CA MET A 148 -17.57 -13.66 -2.97
C MET A 148 -16.75 -14.93 -2.67
N GLY A 149 -16.58 -15.23 -1.39
CA GLY A 149 -15.81 -16.38 -0.91
C GLY A 149 -15.73 -16.48 0.62
N ASP A 150 -15.74 -15.35 1.33
CA ASP A 150 -15.60 -15.33 2.80
C ASP A 150 -16.94 -15.46 3.56
N ALA A 151 -18.07 -15.62 2.84
CA ALA A 151 -19.39 -15.83 3.45
C ALA A 151 -19.63 -17.27 3.96
N GLY A 152 -18.57 -18.10 4.08
CA GLY A 152 -18.70 -19.55 4.31
C GLY A 152 -17.77 -20.16 5.37
N ALA A 153 -17.19 -19.35 6.26
CA ALA A 153 -16.40 -19.86 7.39
C ALA A 153 -16.71 -19.06 8.67
N ALA A 154 -17.89 -19.31 9.23
CA ALA A 154 -18.24 -18.98 10.61
C ALA A 154 -18.95 -20.20 11.22
#